data_AF-A0A4Q1QQ94-F1
#
_entry.id   AF-A0A4Q1QQ94-F1
#
_cell.length_a   1.000
_cell.length_b   1.000
_cell.length_c   1.000
_cell.angle_alpha   90.00
_cell.angle_beta   90.00
_cell.angle_gamma   90.00
#
_symmetry.space_group_name_H-M   'P 1'
#
loop_
_entity.id
_entity.type
_entity.pdbx_description
1 polymer ?
#
loop_
_entity_poly.entity_id
_entity_poly.type
_entity_poly.pdbx_seq_one_letter_code
_entity_poly.pdbx_strand_id
1 'polypeptide(L)'
;MSLCACGEELADHFAFCPSCGIDLRSSAEVRGTQPSSSARSLCRTLRACATRTFERLGDDHFAGSVPGEETYTQLNLQDIRRLHSDRVKVREFQRYEEARNGADWEWWFYSGAVGFGMRVQAKRAKRGGGYDLEHVVRSTGARQSQLLVQDALTAECLPAYVLYNHRNWVPTSESGRAVDCRHGRGEQTQLGCTIVSALTVHAVLRTRPVKAAYVRDQSVPWHRLLCDAPRRGRPGLEAAHAKVTGLHHRGVHDLRAAVRAEIRWVDQDRDRYDATPGYGPWTAAEEPDPEREDQAPWSDETEFDRREQEVLGMPVYRGLNEVAGRQLSPLPDRVMAMIHGEAAQPPDARVAGAMVVDLSD
;
A
#
# COMPACT_ATOMS: atom_id res chain seq x y z
N MET A 1 -10.47 -31.42 19.78
CA MET A 1 -10.22 -30.02 20.17
C MET A 1 -8.95 -29.98 20.99
N SER A 2 -8.05 -29.08 20.63
CA SER A 2 -6.74 -28.91 21.27
C SER A 2 -6.67 -27.53 21.92
N LEU A 3 -6.07 -27.40 23.11
CA LEU A 3 -5.83 -26.11 23.76
C LEU A 3 -4.43 -25.60 23.38
N CYS A 4 -4.27 -24.37 22.84
CA CYS A 4 -2.92 -23.75 22.82
C CYS A 4 -2.52 -23.40 24.25
N ALA A 5 -1.21 -23.26 24.47
CA ALA A 5 -0.64 -22.60 25.65
C ALA A 5 -1.21 -21.18 25.92
N CYS A 6 -1.96 -20.61 24.97
CA CYS A 6 -2.71 -19.36 25.03
C CYS A 6 -4.05 -19.46 25.77
N GLY A 7 -4.50 -20.68 26.08
CA GLY A 7 -5.81 -20.95 26.70
C GLY A 7 -6.97 -21.05 25.70
N GLU A 8 -6.75 -20.79 24.40
CA GLU A 8 -7.79 -20.93 23.38
C GLU A 8 -8.03 -22.39 23.00
N GLU A 9 -9.31 -22.73 22.90
CA GLU A 9 -9.76 -23.96 22.27
C GLU A 9 -9.65 -23.85 20.74
N LEU A 10 -9.00 -24.85 20.14
CA LEU A 10 -8.71 -24.88 18.72
C LEU A 10 -9.32 -26.14 18.12
N ALA A 11 -10.00 -25.96 17.01
CA ALA A 11 -10.41 -27.07 16.17
C ALA A 11 -9.16 -27.82 15.67
N ASP A 12 -9.26 -29.15 15.54
CA ASP A 12 -8.09 -30.03 15.31
C ASP A 12 -7.41 -29.83 13.94
N HIS A 13 -7.99 -29.01 13.05
CA HIS A 13 -7.41 -28.67 11.76
C HIS A 13 -6.43 -27.48 11.79
N PHE A 14 -6.37 -26.73 12.90
CA PHE A 14 -5.44 -25.60 13.01
C PHE A 14 -4.00 -26.08 13.23
N ALA A 15 -3.09 -25.68 12.36
CA ALA A 15 -1.65 -25.93 12.54
C ALA A 15 -0.99 -24.96 13.56
N PHE A 16 -1.70 -23.90 13.98
CA PHE A 16 -1.23 -22.89 14.92
C PHE A 16 -2.42 -22.23 15.65
N CYS A 17 -2.25 -21.70 16.88
CA CYS A 17 -3.31 -20.91 17.57
C CYS A 17 -3.44 -19.55 16.88
N PRO A 18 -4.62 -19.19 16.34
CA PRO A 18 -4.86 -17.88 15.74
C PRO A 18 -4.69 -16.72 16.73
N SER A 19 -4.91 -16.97 18.02
CA SER A 19 -4.78 -15.96 19.09
C SER A 19 -3.33 -15.73 19.51
N CYS A 20 -2.48 -16.77 19.48
CA CYS A 20 -1.13 -16.79 20.07
C CYS A 20 0.00 -16.93 19.04
N GLY A 21 -0.31 -17.36 17.81
CA GLY A 21 0.64 -17.62 16.73
C GLY A 21 1.52 -18.86 16.91
N ILE A 22 1.43 -19.55 18.06
CA ILE A 22 2.24 -20.75 18.37
C ILE A 22 1.86 -21.88 17.43
N ASP A 23 2.88 -22.52 16.86
CA ASP A 23 2.74 -23.75 16.08
C ASP A 23 2.31 -24.91 17.00
N LEU A 24 1.15 -25.50 16.72
CA LEU A 24 0.66 -26.62 17.52
C LEU A 24 1.40 -27.92 17.18
N ARG A 25 2.04 -28.01 16.01
CA ARG A 25 2.75 -29.22 15.56
C ARG A 25 4.11 -29.40 16.23
N SER A 26 4.77 -28.31 16.63
CA SER A 26 6.03 -28.37 17.39
C SER A 26 5.82 -28.54 18.91
N SER A 27 4.58 -28.44 19.39
CA SER A 27 4.25 -28.43 20.82
C SER A 27 4.23 -29.83 21.45
N ALA A 28 4.23 -30.91 20.64
CA ALA A 28 4.16 -32.28 21.13
C ALA A 28 5.44 -32.74 21.88
N GLU A 29 6.58 -32.07 21.69
CA GLU A 29 7.87 -32.50 22.25
C GLU A 29 8.42 -31.62 23.38
N VAL A 30 7.80 -30.47 23.69
CA VAL A 30 8.41 -29.49 24.61
C VAL A 30 7.46 -29.17 25.77
N ARG A 31 7.34 -30.09 26.72
CA ARG A 31 6.83 -29.78 28.06
C ARG A 31 7.91 -29.06 28.86
N GLY A 32 7.82 -27.73 28.98
CA GLY A 32 8.57 -26.98 29.99
C GLY A 32 9.44 -25.82 29.50
N THR A 33 9.65 -25.68 28.19
CA THR A 33 10.45 -24.56 27.64
C THR A 33 9.52 -23.56 26.96
N GLN A 34 9.55 -22.30 27.40
CA GLN A 34 8.83 -21.25 26.68
C GLN A 34 9.28 -21.23 25.21
N PRO A 35 8.35 -21.20 24.24
CA PRO A 35 8.71 -21.10 22.83
C PRO A 35 9.56 -19.84 22.66
N SER A 36 10.75 -19.98 22.07
CA SER A 36 11.65 -18.86 21.79
C SER A 36 10.90 -17.76 21.02
N SER A 37 11.32 -16.49 21.18
CA SER A 37 10.77 -15.37 20.39
C SER A 37 10.83 -15.63 18.87
N SER A 38 11.80 -16.42 18.41
CA SER A 38 11.90 -16.90 17.02
C SER A 38 10.76 -17.83 16.56
N ALA A 39 9.94 -18.37 17.48
CA ALA A 39 8.75 -19.18 17.17
C ALA A 39 7.52 -18.33 16.78
N ARG A 40 7.51 -17.02 17.11
CA ARG A 40 6.43 -16.10 16.75
C ARG A 40 6.78 -15.40 15.44
N SER A 41 6.37 -16.01 14.33
CA SER A 41 6.56 -15.42 13.00
C SER A 41 5.61 -14.23 12.79
N LEU A 42 6.15 -13.04 12.50
CA LEU A 42 5.36 -11.86 12.09
C LEU A 42 4.44 -12.17 10.92
N CYS A 43 4.89 -13.01 9.97
CA CYS A 43 4.05 -13.45 8.87
C CYS A 43 2.80 -14.21 9.34
N ARG A 44 2.92 -15.11 10.33
CA ARG A 44 1.75 -15.82 10.90
C ARG A 44 0.78 -14.85 11.54
N THR A 45 1.29 -13.86 12.28
CA THR A 45 0.43 -12.85 12.91
C THR A 45 -0.27 -11.97 11.87
N LEU A 46 0.42 -11.52 10.83
CA LEU A 46 -0.21 -10.79 9.72
C LEU A 46 -1.27 -11.65 9.01
N ARG A 47 -1.03 -12.95 8.82
CA ARG A 47 -2.05 -13.87 8.28
C ARG A 47 -3.27 -13.95 9.19
N ALA A 48 -3.08 -14.13 10.49
CA ALA A 48 -4.18 -14.20 11.45
C ALA A 48 -4.98 -12.89 11.50
N CYS A 49 -4.31 -11.75 11.47
CA CYS A 49 -4.93 -10.42 11.38
C CYS A 49 -5.74 -10.26 10.08
N ALA A 50 -5.23 -10.74 8.95
CA ALA A 50 -5.98 -10.76 7.68
C ALA A 50 -7.24 -11.64 7.79
N THR A 51 -7.12 -12.87 8.30
CA THR A 51 -8.25 -13.77 8.48
C THR A 51 -9.33 -13.17 9.37
N ARG A 52 -8.95 -12.65 10.55
CA ARG A 52 -9.89 -11.97 11.46
C ARG A 52 -10.56 -10.75 10.81
N THR A 53 -9.79 -9.95 10.07
CA THR A 53 -10.33 -8.79 9.35
C THR A 53 -11.35 -9.23 8.29
N PHE A 54 -11.05 -10.31 7.56
CA PHE A 54 -11.91 -10.83 6.50
C PHE A 54 -13.27 -11.28 7.02
N GLU A 55 -13.25 -12.08 8.08
CA GLU A 55 -14.45 -12.62 8.73
C GLU A 55 -15.26 -11.49 9.35
N ARG A 56 -14.61 -10.68 10.19
CA ARG A 56 -15.27 -9.58 10.91
C ARG A 56 -15.90 -8.57 9.96
N LEU A 57 -15.18 -8.12 8.94
CA LEU A 57 -15.75 -7.18 7.97
C LEU A 57 -16.92 -7.80 7.19
N GLY A 58 -16.87 -9.10 6.91
CA GLY A 58 -17.99 -9.83 6.31
C GLY A 58 -19.22 -9.88 7.21
N ASP A 59 -19.03 -10.12 8.50
CA ASP A 59 -20.10 -10.19 9.51
C ASP A 59 -20.68 -8.81 9.79
N ASP A 60 -19.83 -7.78 9.91
CA ASP A 60 -20.24 -6.39 10.09
C ASP A 60 -21.11 -5.91 8.92
N HIS A 61 -20.75 -6.25 7.68
CA HIS A 61 -21.59 -5.97 6.49
C HIS A 61 -22.92 -6.73 6.51
N PHE A 62 -22.97 -7.92 7.11
CA PHE A 62 -24.19 -8.70 7.25
C PHE A 62 -25.11 -8.12 8.33
N ALA A 63 -24.54 -7.72 9.47
CA ALA A 63 -25.25 -7.11 10.59
C ALA A 63 -25.70 -5.66 10.31
N GLY A 64 -25.15 -5.00 9.29
CA GLY A 64 -25.51 -3.64 8.91
C GLY A 64 -24.85 -2.54 9.77
N SER A 65 -23.89 -2.90 10.63
CA SER A 65 -23.13 -1.98 11.47
C SER A 65 -21.64 -2.16 11.18
N VAL A 66 -21.11 -1.39 10.23
CA VAL A 66 -19.72 -1.54 9.76
C VAL A 66 -18.82 -0.46 10.37
N PRO A 67 -17.90 -0.80 11.29
CA PRO A 67 -16.96 0.15 11.91
C PRO A 67 -16.06 0.83 10.87
N GLY A 68 -15.58 2.05 11.18
CA GLY A 68 -14.62 2.78 10.35
C GLY A 68 -13.33 1.99 10.08
N GLU A 69 -12.59 2.37 9.04
CA GLU A 69 -11.32 1.73 8.68
C GLU A 69 -10.28 1.82 9.80
N GLU A 70 -10.34 2.87 10.62
CA GLU A 70 -9.48 3.07 11.79
C GLU A 70 -9.63 1.93 12.82
N THR A 71 -10.83 1.36 12.95
CA THR A 71 -11.10 0.28 13.90
C THR A 71 -10.34 -0.99 13.52
N TYR A 72 -10.37 -1.38 12.24
CA TYR A 72 -9.63 -2.56 11.77
C TYR A 72 -8.12 -2.34 11.86
N THR A 73 -7.64 -1.14 11.53
CA THR A 73 -6.24 -0.76 11.74
C THR A 73 -5.83 -0.94 13.20
N GLN A 74 -6.60 -0.37 14.12
CA GLN A 74 -6.29 -0.40 15.55
C GLN A 74 -6.25 -1.84 16.10
N LEU A 75 -7.23 -2.66 15.76
CA LEU A 75 -7.29 -4.07 16.18
C LEU A 75 -6.06 -4.85 15.69
N ASN A 76 -5.71 -4.68 14.41
CA ASN A 76 -4.55 -5.35 13.83
C ASN A 76 -3.24 -4.89 14.47
N LEU A 77 -3.05 -3.58 14.68
CA LEU A 77 -1.84 -3.04 15.32
C LEU A 77 -1.73 -3.49 16.78
N GLN A 78 -2.84 -3.56 17.52
CA GLN A 78 -2.88 -4.09 18.88
C GLN A 78 -2.45 -5.55 18.93
N ASP A 79 -2.94 -6.39 18.02
CA ASP A 79 -2.57 -7.81 17.94
C ASP A 79 -1.09 -7.99 17.60
N ILE A 80 -0.58 -7.24 16.63
CA ILE A 80 0.84 -7.27 16.25
C ILE A 80 1.70 -6.84 17.44
N ARG A 81 1.38 -5.71 18.08
CA ARG A 81 2.10 -5.21 19.26
C ARG A 81 2.08 -6.20 20.41
N ARG A 82 0.92 -6.81 20.71
CA ARG A 82 0.76 -7.77 21.81
C ARG A 82 1.61 -9.01 21.60
N LEU A 83 1.69 -9.51 20.36
CA LEU A 83 2.38 -10.77 20.06
C LEU A 83 3.88 -10.60 19.81
N HIS A 84 4.31 -9.41 19.37
CA HIS A 84 5.69 -9.11 18.94
C HIS A 84 6.25 -7.88 19.65
N SER A 85 5.92 -7.62 20.92
CA SER A 85 6.37 -6.43 21.65
C SER A 85 7.89 -6.31 21.81
N ASP A 86 8.60 -7.43 21.66
CA ASP A 86 10.06 -7.55 21.66
C ASP A 86 10.69 -6.90 20.42
N ARG A 87 10.01 -6.96 19.27
CA ARG A 87 10.53 -6.48 17.97
C ARG A 87 9.63 -5.49 17.23
N VAL A 88 8.44 -5.22 17.73
CA VAL A 88 7.49 -4.25 17.17
C VAL A 88 7.14 -3.20 18.20
N LYS A 89 7.32 -1.94 17.84
CA LYS A 89 6.83 -0.79 18.58
C LYS A 89 5.72 -0.13 17.78
N VAL A 90 4.59 0.15 18.44
CA VAL A 90 3.49 0.93 17.86
C VAL A 90 3.34 2.20 18.67
N ARG A 91 3.35 3.33 17.99
CA ARG A 91 3.14 4.67 18.52
C ARG A 91 1.90 5.27 17.89
N GLU A 92 1.00 5.77 18.73
CA GLU A 92 -0.13 6.59 18.31
C GLU A 92 0.23 8.05 18.54
N PHE A 93 -0.01 8.90 17.55
CA PHE A 93 0.16 10.34 17.66
C PHE A 93 -1.15 10.98 18.11
N GLN A 94 -1.07 12.10 18.82
CA GLN A 94 -2.29 12.77 19.29
C GLN A 94 -3.05 13.38 18.11
N ARG A 95 -4.36 13.12 18.05
CA ARG A 95 -5.30 13.48 16.98
C ARG A 95 -5.59 14.98 16.83
N TYR A 96 -4.78 15.87 17.41
CA TYR A 96 -5.21 17.27 17.61
C TYR A 96 -5.39 18.09 16.32
N GLU A 97 -5.13 17.52 15.12
CA GLU A 97 -5.35 18.18 13.83
C GLU A 97 -5.88 17.22 12.73
N GLU A 98 -6.68 16.20 13.10
CA GLU A 98 -7.10 15.08 12.24
C GLU A 98 -8.18 15.42 11.16
N ALA A 99 -8.04 16.53 10.45
CA ALA A 99 -8.90 16.90 9.32
C ALA A 99 -8.15 17.02 7.97
N ARG A 100 -6.83 16.83 7.95
CA ARG A 100 -5.96 17.10 6.79
C ARG A 100 -5.23 15.87 6.23
N ASN A 101 -5.57 14.67 6.70
CA ASN A 101 -4.61 13.55 6.65
C ASN A 101 -4.68 12.74 5.36
N GLY A 102 -3.51 12.56 4.73
CA GLY A 102 -3.29 11.74 3.54
C GLY A 102 -2.78 10.32 3.84
N ALA A 103 -2.35 10.04 5.08
CA ALA A 103 -1.88 8.74 5.53
C ALA A 103 -2.43 8.41 6.92
N ASP A 104 -2.74 7.14 7.18
CA ASP A 104 -3.22 6.70 8.49
C ASP A 104 -2.05 6.35 9.42
N TRP A 105 -0.99 5.71 8.92
CA TRP A 105 0.22 5.44 9.71
C TRP A 105 1.50 5.36 8.88
N GLU A 106 2.64 5.39 9.58
CA GLU A 106 3.93 4.98 9.03
C GLU A 106 4.25 3.53 9.38
N TRP A 107 4.83 2.81 8.43
CA TRP A 107 5.36 1.48 8.65
C TRP A 107 6.85 1.44 8.35
N TRP A 108 7.67 1.36 9.40
CA TRP A 108 9.12 1.29 9.31
C TRP A 108 9.62 -0.13 9.55
N PHE A 109 10.57 -0.55 8.73
CA PHE A 109 11.30 -1.81 8.87
C PHE A 109 12.78 -1.50 9.00
N TYR A 110 13.46 -2.13 9.96
CA TYR A 110 14.87 -1.84 10.21
C TYR A 110 15.68 -3.05 10.66
N SER A 111 17.00 -2.92 10.58
CA SER A 111 17.97 -3.83 11.20
C SER A 111 19.17 -2.97 11.60
N GLY A 112 19.47 -2.90 12.89
CA GLY A 112 20.43 -1.92 13.41
C GLY A 112 19.98 -0.47 13.14
N ALA A 113 20.85 0.34 12.53
CA ALA A 113 20.57 1.75 12.23
C ALA A 113 20.07 2.00 10.79
N VAL A 114 19.87 0.94 10.01
CA VAL A 114 19.42 1.03 8.60
C VAL A 114 18.02 0.48 8.42
N GLY A 115 17.26 1.07 7.50
CA GLY A 115 15.89 0.65 7.26
C GLY A 115 15.24 1.33 6.06
N PHE A 116 13.93 1.11 5.95
CA PHE A 116 13.06 1.82 5.00
C PHE A 116 11.67 2.01 5.60
N GLY A 117 10.97 3.04 5.13
CA GLY A 117 9.65 3.41 5.60
C GLY A 117 8.59 3.38 4.52
N MET A 118 7.35 3.21 4.95
CA MET A 118 6.15 3.34 4.13
C MET A 118 5.19 4.34 4.74
N ARG A 119 4.55 5.16 3.92
CA ARG A 119 3.33 5.87 4.30
C ARG A 119 2.15 5.02 3.89
N VAL A 120 1.28 4.73 4.84
CA VAL A 120 0.19 3.80 4.62
C VAL A 120 -1.15 4.48 4.88
N GLN A 121 -2.03 4.41 3.89
CA GLN A 121 -3.45 4.72 4.03
C GLN A 121 -4.24 3.41 4.05
N ALA A 122 -5.09 3.20 5.05
CA ALA A 122 -6.05 2.10 5.01
C ALA A 122 -7.26 2.48 4.16
N LYS A 123 -7.83 1.47 3.48
CA LYS A 123 -9.17 1.56 2.88
C LYS A 123 -9.98 0.30 3.11
N ARG A 124 -11.19 0.46 3.63
CA ARG A 124 -12.14 -0.65 3.82
C ARG A 124 -13.00 -0.89 2.58
N ALA A 125 -13.15 -2.15 2.20
CA ALA A 125 -14.05 -2.56 1.13
C ALA A 125 -15.52 -2.34 1.51
N LYS A 126 -16.29 -1.73 0.60
CA LYS A 126 -17.75 -1.63 0.65
C LYS A 126 -18.38 -3.02 0.51
N ARG A 127 -19.68 -3.15 0.78
CA ARG A 127 -20.41 -4.42 0.68
C ARG A 127 -20.24 -5.11 -0.69
N GLY A 128 -20.13 -4.35 -1.78
CA GLY A 128 -19.88 -4.88 -3.13
C GLY A 128 -18.43 -5.21 -3.47
N GLY A 129 -17.49 -5.09 -2.52
CA GLY A 129 -16.05 -5.35 -2.75
C GLY A 129 -15.26 -4.21 -3.40
N GLY A 130 -15.90 -3.04 -3.64
CA GLY A 130 -15.23 -1.82 -4.10
C GLY A 130 -14.73 -0.93 -2.96
N TYR A 131 -14.03 0.14 -3.30
CA TYR A 131 -13.42 1.08 -2.33
C TYR A 131 -13.85 2.51 -2.60
N ASP A 132 -13.71 3.38 -1.60
CA ASP A 132 -13.81 4.83 -1.79
C ASP A 132 -12.41 5.43 -1.94
N LEU A 133 -11.93 5.51 -3.19
CA LEU A 133 -10.59 5.99 -3.52
C LEU A 133 -10.59 7.43 -4.08
N GLU A 134 -11.77 7.95 -4.43
CA GLU A 134 -11.93 9.27 -5.05
C GLU A 134 -12.05 10.41 -4.03
N HIS A 135 -11.73 10.16 -2.76
CA HIS A 135 -11.87 11.16 -1.71
C HIS A 135 -11.04 12.42 -2.00
N VAL A 136 -11.70 13.57 -2.00
CA VAL A 136 -11.09 14.89 -2.15
C VAL A 136 -11.18 15.64 -0.82
N VAL A 137 -10.05 16.15 -0.35
CA VAL A 137 -9.98 16.92 0.89
C VAL A 137 -10.56 18.31 0.64
N ARG A 138 -11.67 18.63 1.30
CA ARG A 138 -12.43 19.88 1.07
C ARG A 138 -11.60 21.15 1.22
N SER A 139 -10.64 21.18 2.15
CA SER A 139 -9.84 22.37 2.43
C SER A 139 -8.79 22.68 1.36
N THR A 140 -8.31 21.66 0.63
CA THR A 140 -7.25 21.83 -0.38
C THR A 140 -7.72 21.59 -1.80
N GLY A 141 -8.86 20.90 -1.99
CA GLY A 141 -9.30 20.40 -3.29
C GLY A 141 -8.42 19.27 -3.84
N ALA A 142 -7.40 18.82 -3.10
CA ALA A 142 -6.50 17.77 -3.52
C ALA A 142 -7.09 16.39 -3.23
N ARG A 143 -6.78 15.40 -4.09
CA ARG A 143 -7.16 14.01 -3.85
C ARG A 143 -6.31 13.43 -2.72
N GLN A 144 -6.93 12.61 -1.87
CA GLN A 144 -6.22 11.93 -0.77
C GLN A 144 -5.03 11.11 -1.29
N SER A 145 -5.17 10.45 -2.45
CA SER A 145 -4.07 9.69 -3.07
C SER A 145 -2.87 10.55 -3.46
N GLN A 146 -3.10 11.80 -3.89
CA GLN A 146 -2.02 12.74 -4.26
C GLN A 146 -1.29 13.22 -3.02
N LEU A 147 -2.04 13.54 -1.96
CA LEU A 147 -1.47 13.93 -0.67
C LEU A 147 -0.62 12.79 -0.10
N LEU A 148 -1.13 11.56 -0.09
CA LEU A 148 -0.37 10.38 0.35
C LEU A 148 0.98 10.25 -0.37
N VAL A 149 0.99 10.40 -1.70
CA VAL A 149 2.23 10.31 -2.50
C VAL A 149 3.19 11.43 -2.16
N GLN A 150 2.71 12.67 -2.12
CA GLN A 150 3.54 13.83 -1.78
C GLN A 150 4.17 13.68 -0.39
N ASP A 151 3.38 13.21 0.58
CA ASP A 151 3.78 13.08 1.99
C ASP A 151 4.80 11.97 2.19
N ALA A 152 4.65 10.90 1.41
CA ALA A 152 5.62 9.83 1.39
C ALA A 152 6.95 10.29 0.81
N LEU A 153 6.93 11.04 -0.30
CA LEU A 153 8.15 11.60 -0.89
C LEU A 153 8.87 12.54 0.09
N THR A 154 8.14 13.45 0.74
CA THR A 154 8.71 14.37 1.74
C THR A 154 9.30 13.62 2.94
N ALA A 155 8.65 12.54 3.38
CA ALA A 155 9.13 11.73 4.50
C ALA A 155 10.09 10.62 4.09
N GLU A 156 10.52 10.59 2.83
CA GLU A 156 11.44 9.60 2.29
C GLU A 156 10.95 8.15 2.44
N CYS A 157 9.65 7.96 2.23
CA CYS A 157 8.93 6.70 2.39
C CYS A 157 8.23 6.29 1.09
N LEU A 158 7.92 4.99 0.99
CA LEU A 158 7.13 4.45 -0.12
C LEU A 158 5.63 4.60 0.17
N PRO A 159 4.83 5.23 -0.72
CA PRO A 159 3.39 5.40 -0.51
C PRO A 159 2.62 4.13 -0.85
N ALA A 160 1.78 3.66 0.07
CA ALA A 160 1.01 2.43 -0.07
C ALA A 160 -0.40 2.55 0.50
N TYR A 161 -1.29 1.70 -0.03
CA TYR A 161 -2.58 1.43 0.58
C TYR A 161 -2.59 0.05 1.21
N VAL A 162 -3.12 -0.06 2.43
CA VAL A 162 -3.57 -1.33 2.99
C VAL A 162 -5.08 -1.42 2.82
N LEU A 163 -5.55 -2.50 2.21
CA LEU A 163 -6.96 -2.70 1.90
C LEU A 163 -7.56 -3.76 2.82
N TYR A 164 -8.64 -3.40 3.51
CA TYR A 164 -9.42 -4.32 4.34
C TYR A 164 -10.56 -4.91 3.54
N ASN A 165 -10.55 -6.23 3.38
CA ASN A 165 -11.38 -6.94 2.42
C ASN A 165 -12.25 -7.98 3.12
N HIS A 166 -13.28 -8.47 2.44
CA HIS A 166 -14.20 -9.49 2.94
C HIS A 166 -14.60 -10.45 1.82
N ARG A 167 -15.54 -11.37 2.07
CA ARG A 167 -15.95 -12.46 1.16
C ARG A 167 -16.31 -12.07 -0.27
N ASN A 168 -16.76 -10.84 -0.54
CA ASN A 168 -17.04 -10.40 -1.93
C ASN A 168 -15.79 -9.87 -2.65
N TRP A 169 -14.64 -9.93 -1.98
CA TRP A 169 -13.34 -9.67 -2.57
C TRP A 169 -12.77 -10.96 -3.15
N VAL A 170 -12.74 -11.01 -4.48
CA VAL A 170 -12.13 -12.09 -5.24
C VAL A 170 -11.21 -11.44 -6.27
N PRO A 171 -9.92 -11.78 -6.28
CA PRO A 171 -9.02 -11.29 -7.32
C PRO A 171 -9.42 -11.90 -8.66
N THR A 172 -9.42 -11.09 -9.71
CA THR A 172 -9.65 -11.56 -11.08
C THR A 172 -8.39 -12.18 -11.68
N SER A 173 -7.21 -11.76 -11.22
CA SER A 173 -5.92 -12.32 -11.64
C SER A 173 -5.41 -13.43 -10.70
N GLU A 174 -4.54 -14.29 -11.23
CA GLU A 174 -3.83 -15.29 -10.43
C GLU A 174 -2.84 -14.64 -9.45
N SER A 175 -2.24 -13.50 -9.81
CA SER A 175 -1.30 -12.76 -8.97
C SER A 175 -1.92 -12.24 -7.67
N GLY A 176 -3.23 -11.98 -7.67
CA GLY A 176 -3.96 -11.51 -6.49
C GLY A 176 -4.41 -12.63 -5.55
N ARG A 177 -4.23 -13.91 -5.91
CA ARG A 177 -4.65 -15.04 -5.07
C ARG A 177 -3.74 -15.21 -3.84
N ALA A 178 -4.31 -15.70 -2.76
CA ALA A 178 -3.51 -16.15 -1.62
C ALA A 178 -2.70 -17.39 -2.05
N VAL A 179 -1.39 -17.33 -1.88
CA VAL A 179 -0.46 -18.41 -2.23
C VAL A 179 0.07 -19.05 -0.95
N ASP A 180 0.27 -20.36 -1.00
CA ASP A 180 0.98 -21.10 0.04
C ASP A 180 2.30 -20.41 0.40
N CYS A 181 2.62 -20.42 1.69
CA CYS A 181 3.96 -20.06 2.12
C CYS A 181 4.40 -20.93 3.29
N ARG A 182 5.65 -20.82 3.74
CA ARG A 182 6.19 -21.72 4.79
C ARG A 182 5.41 -21.72 6.11
N HIS A 183 4.54 -20.73 6.30
CA HIS A 183 3.71 -20.55 7.48
C HIS A 183 2.28 -21.10 7.33
N GLY A 184 1.96 -21.78 6.22
CA GLY A 184 0.68 -22.45 5.98
C GLY A 184 0.13 -22.24 4.57
N ARG A 185 -1.00 -22.89 4.25
CA ARG A 185 -1.66 -22.81 2.94
C ARG A 185 -2.20 -21.41 2.63
N GLY A 186 -2.27 -21.05 1.36
CA GLY A 186 -2.94 -19.85 0.87
C GLY A 186 -4.46 -20.04 0.97
N GLU A 187 -5.13 -19.15 1.69
CA GLU A 187 -6.58 -19.20 1.90
C GLU A 187 -7.20 -17.85 1.57
N GLN A 188 -8.44 -17.84 1.09
CA GLN A 188 -9.11 -16.59 0.71
C GLN A 188 -9.19 -15.60 1.87
N THR A 189 -9.34 -16.07 3.11
CA THR A 189 -9.40 -15.21 4.31
C THR A 189 -8.11 -14.41 4.53
N GLN A 190 -6.98 -14.87 4.00
CA GLN A 190 -5.70 -14.14 4.06
C GLN A 190 -5.66 -12.91 3.15
N LEU A 191 -6.66 -12.76 2.29
CA LEU A 191 -6.91 -11.57 1.50
C LEU A 191 -7.65 -10.50 2.31
N GLY A 192 -8.06 -10.75 3.56
CA GLY A 192 -8.69 -9.74 4.41
C GLY A 192 -7.83 -8.50 4.66
N CYS A 193 -6.52 -8.61 4.49
CA CYS A 193 -5.62 -7.47 4.43
C CYS A 193 -4.65 -7.64 3.25
N THR A 194 -4.80 -6.78 2.25
CA THR A 194 -3.87 -6.69 1.12
C THR A 194 -3.15 -5.35 1.10
N ILE A 195 -2.07 -5.26 0.34
CA ILE A 195 -1.30 -4.03 0.17
C ILE A 195 -1.02 -3.77 -1.31
N VAL A 196 -1.05 -2.51 -1.71
CA VAL A 196 -0.80 -2.05 -3.09
C VAL A 196 -0.09 -0.70 -3.07
N SER A 197 0.66 -0.38 -4.14
CA SER A 197 1.25 0.95 -4.28
C SER A 197 0.16 2.02 -4.43
N ALA A 198 0.37 3.17 -3.79
CA ALA A 198 -0.51 4.33 -4.00
C ALA A 198 -0.46 4.85 -5.44
N LEU A 199 0.62 4.60 -6.17
CA LEU A 199 0.76 5.01 -7.57
C LEU A 199 -0.16 4.20 -8.48
N THR A 200 -0.32 2.91 -8.21
CA THR A 200 -1.32 2.07 -8.90
C THR A 200 -2.73 2.62 -8.67
N VAL A 201 -3.07 2.96 -7.42
CA VAL A 201 -4.37 3.59 -7.11
C VAL A 201 -4.53 4.88 -7.89
N HIS A 202 -3.51 5.73 -7.87
CA HIS A 202 -3.55 7.02 -8.55
C HIS A 202 -3.68 6.88 -10.08
N ALA A 203 -3.00 5.91 -10.69
CA ALA A 203 -3.11 5.59 -12.11
C ALA A 203 -4.56 5.24 -12.51
N VAL A 204 -5.24 4.44 -11.69
CA VAL A 204 -6.65 4.07 -11.91
C VAL A 204 -7.56 5.30 -11.78
N LEU A 205 -7.29 6.19 -10.83
CA LEU A 205 -8.07 7.41 -10.63
C LEU A 205 -7.90 8.44 -11.77
N ARG A 206 -6.87 8.30 -12.62
CA ARG A 206 -6.68 9.16 -13.81
C ARG A 206 -7.49 8.69 -15.02
N THR A 207 -7.72 7.38 -15.16
CA THR A 207 -8.12 6.78 -16.46
C THR A 207 -9.62 6.50 -16.67
N ARG A 208 -10.50 6.72 -15.67
CA ARG A 208 -11.99 6.56 -15.66
C ARG A 208 -12.62 5.25 -16.25
N PRO A 209 -13.76 4.78 -15.70
CA PRO A 209 -14.17 4.81 -14.29
C PRO A 209 -13.49 3.66 -13.52
N VAL A 210 -13.22 3.91 -12.25
CA VAL A 210 -12.44 3.04 -11.33
C VAL A 210 -12.93 1.59 -11.36
N LYS A 211 -12.22 0.72 -12.05
CA LYS A 211 -12.40 -0.72 -11.88
C LYS A 211 -11.64 -1.10 -10.61
N ALA A 212 -12.34 -1.14 -9.47
CA ALA A 212 -11.80 -1.67 -8.23
C ALA A 212 -11.10 -3.03 -8.47
N ALA A 213 -11.57 -3.83 -9.45
CA ALA A 213 -10.88 -5.01 -9.97
C ALA A 213 -9.38 -4.82 -10.25
N TYR A 214 -8.96 -3.72 -10.88
CA TYR A 214 -7.55 -3.50 -11.21
C TYR A 214 -6.70 -3.30 -9.95
N VAL A 215 -7.15 -2.44 -9.02
CA VAL A 215 -6.46 -2.26 -7.73
C VAL A 215 -6.39 -3.59 -6.98
N ARG A 216 -7.46 -4.39 -7.03
CA ARG A 216 -7.49 -5.73 -6.42
C ARG A 216 -6.45 -6.67 -7.01
N ASP A 217 -6.34 -6.71 -8.33
CA ASP A 217 -5.41 -7.60 -9.05
C ASP A 217 -3.94 -7.24 -8.88
N GLN A 218 -3.66 -5.96 -8.61
CA GLN A 218 -2.32 -5.45 -8.31
C GLN A 218 -1.97 -5.55 -6.81
N SER A 219 -2.96 -5.81 -5.96
CA SER A 219 -2.75 -5.96 -4.53
C SER A 219 -2.16 -7.34 -4.19
N VAL A 220 -1.33 -7.39 -3.15
CA VAL A 220 -0.79 -8.65 -2.61
C VAL A 220 -1.21 -8.82 -1.16
N PRO A 221 -1.38 -10.06 -0.64
CA PRO A 221 -1.59 -10.25 0.79
C PRO A 221 -0.47 -9.61 1.60
N TRP A 222 -0.78 -8.75 2.57
CA TRP A 222 0.22 -7.96 3.29
C TRP A 222 1.28 -8.80 4.05
N HIS A 223 0.92 -10.02 4.47
CA HIS A 223 1.84 -10.93 5.14
C HIS A 223 2.96 -11.41 4.20
N ARG A 224 2.78 -11.27 2.88
CA ARG A 224 3.79 -11.60 1.87
C ARG A 224 4.97 -10.64 1.94
N LEU A 225 4.83 -9.43 2.48
CA LEU A 225 5.97 -8.55 2.73
C LEU A 225 7.04 -9.24 3.59
N LEU A 226 6.60 -10.08 4.54
CA LEU A 226 7.47 -10.75 5.51
C LEU A 226 7.55 -12.28 5.35
N CYS A 227 6.77 -12.92 4.45
CA CYS A 227 6.75 -14.39 4.37
C CYS A 227 8.04 -15.00 3.75
N ASP A 228 8.68 -14.31 2.80
CA ASP A 228 9.87 -14.85 2.09
C ASP A 228 11.20 -14.27 2.58
N ALA A 229 11.26 -13.70 3.80
CA ALA A 229 12.54 -13.42 4.44
C ALA A 229 13.30 -14.76 4.60
N PRO A 230 14.42 -14.97 3.87
CA PRO A 230 14.87 -16.30 3.54
C PRO A 230 15.47 -17.04 4.72
N ARG A 231 15.44 -18.38 4.63
CA ARG A 231 16.14 -19.27 5.56
C ARG A 231 17.67 -19.23 5.40
N ARG A 232 18.23 -18.63 4.33
CA ARG A 232 19.67 -18.46 4.07
C ARG A 232 19.93 -17.32 3.06
N GLY A 233 20.82 -16.38 3.38
CA GLY A 233 21.58 -15.59 2.41
C GLY A 233 21.11 -14.17 2.06
N ARG A 234 19.89 -13.74 2.41
CA ARG A 234 19.54 -12.31 2.44
C ARG A 234 18.94 -11.98 3.81
N PRO A 235 19.39 -10.92 4.49
CA PRO A 235 18.74 -10.51 5.74
C PRO A 235 17.27 -10.15 5.49
N GLY A 236 16.45 -10.30 6.54
CA GLY A 236 14.99 -10.14 6.42
C GLY A 236 14.58 -8.76 5.90
N LEU A 237 15.38 -7.73 6.19
CA LEU A 237 15.18 -6.35 5.78
C LEU A 237 15.26 -6.17 4.26
N GLU A 238 16.29 -6.70 3.58
CA GLU A 238 16.46 -6.61 2.13
C GLU A 238 15.35 -7.33 1.39
N ALA A 239 14.91 -8.48 1.92
CA ALA A 239 13.82 -9.24 1.32
C ALA A 239 12.48 -8.48 1.42
N ALA A 240 12.20 -7.83 2.56
CA ALA A 240 11.04 -6.98 2.72
C ALA A 240 11.11 -5.75 1.81
N HIS A 241 12.26 -5.07 1.81
CA HIS A 241 12.51 -3.89 0.99
C HIS A 241 12.30 -4.20 -0.50
N ALA A 242 12.92 -5.26 -1.03
CA ALA A 242 12.78 -5.65 -2.43
C ALA A 242 11.32 -5.88 -2.85
N LYS A 243 10.48 -6.39 -1.96
CA LYS A 243 9.04 -6.59 -2.25
C LYS A 243 8.27 -5.29 -2.29
N VAL A 244 8.51 -4.39 -1.34
CA VAL A 244 7.85 -3.09 -1.29
C VAL A 244 8.29 -2.23 -2.47
N THR A 245 9.59 -2.19 -2.77
CA THR A 245 10.13 -1.56 -3.98
C THR A 245 9.54 -2.18 -5.25
N GLY A 246 9.41 -3.51 -5.31
CA GLY A 246 8.77 -4.19 -6.43
C GLY A 246 7.29 -3.80 -6.63
N LEU A 247 6.53 -3.63 -5.55
CA LEU A 247 5.15 -3.10 -5.60
C LEU A 247 5.14 -1.67 -6.14
N HIS A 248 6.07 -0.84 -5.68
CA HIS A 248 6.15 0.56 -6.09
C HIS A 248 6.60 0.72 -7.55
N HIS A 249 7.58 -0.05 -8.03
CA HIS A 249 7.98 -0.05 -9.44
C HIS A 249 6.81 -0.40 -10.37
N ARG A 250 5.97 -1.37 -10.00
CA ARG A 250 4.73 -1.66 -10.73
C ARG A 250 3.80 -0.44 -10.73
N GLY A 251 3.60 0.20 -9.57
CA GLY A 251 2.81 1.42 -9.49
C GLY A 251 3.34 2.58 -10.34
N VAL A 252 4.66 2.77 -10.43
CA VAL A 252 5.28 3.75 -11.35
C VAL A 252 4.95 3.41 -12.80
N HIS A 253 5.07 2.14 -13.17
CA HIS A 253 4.73 1.67 -14.51
C HIS A 253 3.24 1.90 -14.83
N ASP A 254 2.33 1.57 -13.90
CA ASP A 254 0.89 1.79 -14.04
C ASP A 254 0.58 3.28 -14.24
N LEU A 255 1.24 4.16 -13.45
CA LEU A 255 1.05 5.60 -13.56
C LEU A 255 1.54 6.15 -14.90
N ARG A 256 2.70 5.72 -15.38
CA ARG A 256 3.20 6.06 -16.73
C ARG A 256 2.22 5.63 -17.81
N ALA A 257 1.75 4.39 -17.75
CA ALA A 257 0.76 3.88 -18.70
C ALA A 257 -0.54 4.72 -18.68
N ALA A 258 -1.01 5.12 -17.50
CA ALA A 258 -2.17 5.99 -17.36
C ALA A 258 -1.95 7.40 -17.95
N VAL A 259 -0.80 8.02 -17.69
CA VAL A 259 -0.44 9.34 -18.27
C VAL A 259 -0.36 9.25 -19.79
N ARG A 260 0.28 8.22 -20.34
CA ARG A 260 0.35 7.99 -21.79
C ARG A 260 -1.02 7.80 -22.42
N ALA A 261 -1.92 7.08 -21.75
CA ALA A 261 -3.28 6.89 -22.23
C ALA A 261 -4.08 8.20 -22.24
N GLU A 262 -3.90 9.05 -21.23
CA GLU A 262 -4.53 10.36 -21.13
C GLU A 262 -4.04 11.32 -22.23
N ILE A 263 -2.73 11.38 -22.48
CA ILE A 263 -2.15 12.19 -23.57
C ILE A 263 -2.76 11.78 -24.91
N ARG A 264 -2.77 10.47 -25.21
CA ARG A 264 -3.38 9.96 -26.45
C ARG A 264 -4.86 10.29 -26.58
N TRP A 265 -5.60 10.23 -25.48
CA TRP A 265 -7.03 10.57 -25.49
C TRP A 265 -7.26 12.05 -25.81
N VAL A 266 -6.46 12.95 -25.24
CA VAL A 266 -6.52 14.39 -25.54
C VAL A 266 -6.20 14.66 -27.00
N ASP A 267 -5.18 13.99 -27.55
CA ASP A 267 -4.79 14.17 -28.95
C ASP A 267 -5.88 13.68 -29.91
N GLN A 268 -6.47 12.51 -29.63
CA GLN A 268 -7.61 11.98 -30.41
C GLN A 268 -8.85 12.87 -30.34
N ASP A 269 -9.12 13.49 -29.19
CA ASP A 269 -10.27 14.41 -29.05
C ASP A 269 -10.01 15.71 -29.82
N ARG A 270 -8.79 16.26 -29.78
CA ARG A 270 -8.38 17.43 -30.58
C ARG A 270 -8.53 17.16 -32.07
N ASP A 271 -8.00 16.03 -32.56
CA ASP A 271 -8.11 15.66 -33.98
C ASP A 271 -9.58 15.51 -34.41
N ARG A 272 -10.45 15.03 -33.51
CA ARG A 272 -11.89 14.93 -33.76
C ARG A 272 -12.57 16.30 -33.85
N TYR A 273 -12.20 17.25 -33.00
CA TYR A 273 -12.70 18.62 -33.08
C TYR A 273 -12.25 19.30 -34.38
N ASP A 274 -10.98 19.17 -34.74
CA ASP A 274 -10.41 19.76 -35.96
C ASP A 274 -10.99 19.14 -37.24
N ALA A 275 -11.33 17.83 -37.19
CA ALA A 275 -11.96 17.12 -38.30
C ALA A 275 -13.47 17.37 -38.45
N THR A 276 -14.12 18.11 -37.55
CA THR A 276 -15.56 18.40 -37.63
C THR A 276 -15.79 19.64 -38.52
N PRO A 277 -16.23 19.47 -39.80
CA PRO A 277 -16.35 20.59 -40.72
C PRO A 277 -17.63 21.37 -40.37
N GLY A 278 -17.51 22.59 -39.86
CA GLY A 278 -18.66 23.48 -39.67
C GLY A 278 -18.63 24.46 -38.49
N TYR A 279 -17.60 24.43 -37.63
CA TYR A 279 -17.45 25.38 -36.51
C TYR A 279 -16.06 26.04 -36.53
N GLY A 280 -15.75 26.79 -37.58
CA GLY A 280 -14.64 27.74 -37.56
C GLY A 280 -15.11 29.09 -36.98
N PRO A 281 -14.32 29.77 -36.12
CA PRO A 281 -14.60 31.15 -35.76
C PRO A 281 -14.48 32.02 -37.03
N TRP A 282 -15.55 32.73 -37.36
CA TRP A 282 -15.54 33.79 -38.36
C TRP A 282 -14.60 34.91 -37.93
N THR A 283 -13.39 34.98 -38.49
CA THR A 283 -12.66 36.25 -38.66
C THR A 283 -11.88 36.25 -39.97
N ALA A 284 -11.81 37.42 -40.57
CA ALA A 284 -11.52 37.69 -41.97
C ALA A 284 -10.09 37.28 -42.41
N ALA A 285 -10.01 36.80 -43.66
CA ALA A 285 -8.91 36.97 -44.61
C ALA A 285 -7.55 37.41 -44.03
N GLU A 286 -6.79 36.48 -43.47
CA GLU A 286 -5.33 36.59 -43.42
C GLU A 286 -4.77 35.63 -44.47
N GLU A 287 -4.00 36.17 -45.42
CA GLU A 287 -3.32 35.40 -46.45
C GLU A 287 -2.30 34.44 -45.80
N PRO A 288 -2.16 33.21 -46.30
CA PRO A 288 -1.20 32.26 -45.75
C PRO A 288 0.23 32.76 -45.94
N ASP A 289 0.96 32.92 -44.82
CA ASP A 289 2.38 33.28 -44.78
C ASP A 289 3.24 32.17 -45.42
N PRO A 290 3.88 32.44 -46.58
CA PRO A 290 4.64 31.44 -47.34
C PRO A 290 5.98 31.05 -46.71
N GLU A 291 6.41 31.67 -45.60
CA GLU A 291 7.69 31.33 -44.94
C GLU A 291 7.59 30.21 -43.90
N ARG A 292 6.41 29.60 -43.70
CA ARG A 292 6.19 28.60 -42.64
C ARG A 292 6.43 27.13 -43.06
N GLU A 293 6.86 26.87 -44.30
CA GLU A 293 6.90 25.51 -44.89
C GLU A 293 8.11 24.62 -44.52
N ASP A 294 9.15 25.12 -43.84
CA ASP A 294 10.40 24.35 -43.63
C ASP A 294 10.63 23.83 -42.20
N GLN A 295 9.65 23.89 -41.31
CA GLN A 295 9.76 23.16 -40.03
C GLN A 295 9.45 21.69 -40.26
N ALA A 296 10.51 20.90 -40.49
CA ALA A 296 10.45 19.44 -40.50
C ALA A 296 9.58 18.94 -39.33
N PRO A 297 8.65 18.01 -39.57
CA PRO A 297 7.78 17.49 -38.53
C PRO A 297 8.70 16.82 -37.50
N TRP A 298 8.85 17.46 -36.34
CA TRP A 298 9.38 16.80 -35.15
C TRP A 298 8.67 15.46 -35.05
N SER A 299 9.42 14.35 -34.97
CA SER A 299 8.77 13.05 -34.89
C SER A 299 7.83 13.09 -33.69
N ASP A 300 6.57 12.76 -33.94
CA ASP A 300 5.45 12.82 -32.99
C ASP A 300 5.81 12.18 -31.62
N GLU A 301 6.72 11.21 -31.64
CA GLU A 301 7.30 10.55 -30.46
C GLU A 301 8.08 11.50 -29.53
N THR A 302 8.86 12.45 -30.05
CA THR A 302 9.67 13.36 -29.22
C THR A 302 8.81 14.38 -28.46
N GLU A 303 7.73 14.87 -29.07
CA GLU A 303 6.77 15.73 -28.40
C GLU A 303 5.93 14.95 -27.38
N PHE A 304 5.52 13.73 -27.72
CA PHE A 304 4.82 12.83 -26.82
C PHE A 304 5.64 12.53 -25.56
N ASP A 305 6.90 12.16 -25.71
CA ASP A 305 7.82 11.91 -24.60
C ASP A 305 8.04 13.16 -23.74
N ARG A 306 8.16 14.35 -24.37
CA ARG A 306 8.25 15.62 -23.65
C ARG A 306 7.00 15.87 -22.80
N ARG A 307 5.80 15.69 -23.34
CA ARG A 307 4.53 15.87 -22.61
C ARG A 307 4.36 14.85 -21.49
N GLU A 308 4.77 13.60 -21.70
CA GLU A 308 4.82 12.59 -20.62
C GLU A 308 5.74 13.06 -19.50
N GLN A 309 6.94 13.53 -19.83
CA GLN A 309 7.90 14.04 -18.83
C GLN A 309 7.42 15.31 -18.15
N GLU A 310 6.68 16.20 -18.82
CA GLU A 310 6.07 17.37 -18.20
C GLU A 310 5.03 16.97 -17.14
N VAL A 311 4.16 16.01 -17.45
CA VAL A 311 3.17 15.49 -16.50
C VAL A 311 3.85 14.78 -15.33
N LEU A 312 4.82 13.91 -15.61
CA LEU A 312 5.59 13.20 -14.56
C LEU A 312 6.59 14.10 -13.82
N GLY A 313 6.92 15.26 -14.37
CA GLY A 313 7.77 16.28 -13.77
C GLY A 313 7.03 17.19 -12.80
N MET A 314 5.70 17.10 -12.73
CA MET A 314 4.88 17.81 -11.75
C MET A 314 5.37 17.52 -10.32
N PRO A 315 5.29 18.50 -9.38
CA PRO A 315 5.81 18.35 -8.02
C PRO A 315 5.35 17.08 -7.28
N VAL A 316 4.12 16.62 -7.56
CA VAL A 316 3.54 15.42 -6.95
C VAL A 316 4.21 14.11 -7.41
N TYR A 317 4.89 14.07 -8.56
CA TYR A 317 5.55 12.88 -9.10
C TYR A 317 7.08 13.01 -9.22
N ARG A 318 7.62 14.20 -8.93
CA ARG A 318 9.06 14.42 -8.88
C ARG A 318 9.66 13.51 -7.80
N GLY A 319 10.63 12.69 -8.18
CA GLY A 319 11.30 11.77 -7.25
C GLY A 319 10.65 10.39 -7.08
N LEU A 320 9.59 10.06 -7.83
CA LEU A 320 8.95 8.72 -7.73
C LEU A 320 9.91 7.57 -8.03
N ASN A 321 10.79 7.74 -9.02
CA ASN A 321 11.82 6.75 -9.36
C ASN A 321 12.94 6.74 -8.32
N GLU A 322 13.27 7.90 -7.75
CA GLU A 322 14.34 8.03 -6.76
C GLU A 322 13.98 7.25 -5.50
N VAL A 323 12.75 7.44 -4.98
CA VAL A 323 12.31 6.71 -3.77
C VAL A 323 12.22 5.20 -4.02
N ALA A 324 11.89 4.77 -5.23
CA ALA A 324 11.88 3.35 -5.59
C ALA A 324 13.30 2.77 -5.68
N GLY A 325 14.23 3.52 -6.27
CA GLY A 325 15.61 3.11 -6.48
C GLY A 325 16.52 3.28 -5.26
N ARG A 326 16.03 3.94 -4.20
CA ARG A 326 16.77 4.12 -2.96
C ARG A 326 17.14 2.76 -2.38
N GLN A 327 18.41 2.63 -2.01
CA GLN A 327 18.87 1.52 -1.21
C GLN A 327 18.45 1.73 0.25
N LEU A 328 18.58 0.70 1.07
CA LEU A 328 18.43 0.83 2.52
C LEU A 328 19.33 1.96 3.02
N SER A 329 18.75 2.87 3.80
CA SER A 329 19.43 4.08 4.29
C SER A 329 19.46 4.10 5.80
N PRO A 330 20.31 4.97 6.41
CA PRO A 330 20.17 5.28 7.83
C PRO A 330 18.74 5.69 8.17
N LEU A 331 18.26 5.25 9.33
CA LEU A 331 16.95 5.64 9.83
C LEU A 331 16.93 7.13 10.19
N PRO A 332 15.82 7.84 9.94
CA PRO A 332 15.66 9.21 10.44
C PRO A 332 15.78 9.26 11.97
N ASP A 333 16.36 10.33 12.52
CA ASP A 333 16.55 10.50 13.98
C ASP A 333 15.26 10.30 14.78
N ARG A 334 14.13 10.79 14.25
CA ARG A 334 12.80 10.56 14.85
C ARG A 334 12.43 9.07 14.97
N VAL A 335 12.83 8.25 14.01
CA VAL A 335 12.56 6.80 14.01
C VAL A 335 13.47 6.13 15.02
N MET A 336 14.75 6.55 15.09
CA MET A 336 15.67 6.12 16.13
C MET A 336 15.13 6.44 17.53
N ALA A 337 14.64 7.67 17.75
CA ALA A 337 13.99 8.07 19.00
C ALA A 337 12.79 7.15 19.34
N MET A 338 11.94 6.82 18.36
CA MET A 338 10.83 5.88 18.55
C MET A 338 11.30 4.49 18.99
N ILE A 339 12.39 3.98 18.40
CA ILE A 339 13.00 2.68 18.75
C ILE A 339 13.51 2.70 20.19
N HIS A 340 14.16 3.78 20.61
CA HIS A 340 14.70 3.95 21.96
C HIS A 340 13.65 4.24 23.04
N GLY A 341 12.38 4.33 22.65
CA GLY A 341 11.30 4.57 23.60
C GLY A 341 11.07 6.05 23.91
N GLU A 342 11.82 6.94 23.28
CA GLU A 342 11.79 8.39 23.49
C GLU A 342 10.54 9.03 22.89
N ALA A 343 10.27 10.27 23.30
CA ALA A 343 9.22 11.07 22.69
C ALA A 343 9.65 11.46 21.27
N ALA A 344 8.95 10.92 20.28
CA ALA A 344 9.14 11.28 18.88
C ALA A 344 7.96 12.12 18.40
N GLN A 345 8.25 13.24 17.74
CA GLN A 345 7.23 14.01 17.04
C GLN A 345 6.84 13.28 15.75
N PRO A 346 5.56 13.38 15.33
CA PRO A 346 5.18 12.90 14.02
C PRO A 346 6.00 13.67 12.96
N PRO A 347 6.34 13.03 11.83
CA PRO A 347 7.10 13.69 10.76
C PRO A 347 6.36 14.89 10.16
N ASP A 348 5.03 14.89 10.26
CA ASP A 348 4.15 15.98 9.92
C ASP A 348 2.79 15.77 10.59
N ALA A 349 1.91 16.78 10.56
CA ALA A 349 0.60 16.75 11.22
C ALA A 349 -0.35 15.65 10.72
N ARG A 350 -0.05 14.98 9.60
CA ARG A 350 -1.02 14.12 8.89
C ARG A 350 -0.97 12.65 9.24
N VAL A 351 -0.27 12.30 10.28
CA VAL A 351 0.10 10.91 10.58
C VAL A 351 -0.53 10.54 11.91
N ALA A 352 -1.40 9.52 11.93
CA ALA A 352 -2.06 9.13 13.18
C ALA A 352 -1.20 8.18 14.03
N GLY A 353 -0.22 7.51 13.44
CA GLY A 353 0.70 6.67 14.18
C GLY A 353 1.89 6.15 13.38
N ALA A 354 2.75 5.39 14.05
CA ALA A 354 3.86 4.69 13.45
C ALA A 354 3.99 3.28 14.03
N MET A 355 4.25 2.30 13.16
CA MET A 355 4.67 0.96 13.52
C MET A 355 6.11 0.76 13.07
N VAL A 356 6.98 0.45 14.02
CA VAL A 356 8.41 0.21 13.77
C VAL A 356 8.71 -1.25 14.04
N VAL A 357 9.28 -1.94 13.05
CA VAL A 357 9.50 -3.39 13.04
C VAL A 357 10.99 -3.70 12.91
N ASP A 358 11.53 -4.32 13.94
CA ASP A 358 12.89 -4.87 13.96
C ASP A 358 12.92 -6.18 13.16
N LEU A 359 13.80 -6.22 12.16
CA LEU A 359 14.09 -7.36 11.30
C LEU A 359 15.53 -7.88 11.49
N SER A 360 16.22 -7.46 12.54
CA SER A 360 17.44 -8.14 12.99
C SER A 360 17.10 -9.57 13.43
N ASP A 361 17.90 -10.54 12.94
CA ASP A 361 17.76 -11.97 13.22
C ASP A 361 18.35 -12.37 14.57
#